data_AF-A0A4Q7NYT8-F1
#
_entry.id   AF-A0A4Q7NYT8-F1
#
_cell.length_a   1.000
_cell.length_b   1.000
_cell.length_c   1.000
_cell.angle_alpha   90.00
_cell.angle_beta   90.00
_cell.angle_gamma   90.00
#
_symmetry.space_group_name_H-M   'P 1'
#
loop_
_entity.id
_entity.type
_entity.pdbx_description
1 polymer ?
#
loop_
_entity_poly.entity_id
_entity_poly.type
_entity_poly.pdbx_seq_one_letter_code
_entity_poly.pdbx_strand_id
1 'polypeptide(L)'
;MKKNYSLFIISLIATFLFSVVCLASSDNNVYEGKIRDGIPEKMEEVSTDLNEAILRNPLFYITDNSIRLDAEVGTGESLVPISLSGKIFKSQQYKGSYTIKAIDDSNHFEVMNFQIIKKLLPEELLIPDNTRMTSTLLLYLKELSTGKVVLFELPLEDLQIDLFGEIEEDIIPGLSDPVEEHWWLNYFSPSSAAIIEPRAVGAATRVVTSYHGVYRYTMTIKLNVEAKNYPSSNISFGTSMASNLTVVSQTYYYNNTYQGNGDYLSIYNCIGEMALNGSKDYIFTGGFGSKSTETSGGFVASASFNISLGAFGMSIAWSPYETVTNLSGSFNFAGKNNSVNGVQIPLRQPLTAANDSYYINLDNVYRNSSGGGVRSVTAKYSFDVGYQGASGPRESFVMTATTNYQ
;
A
#
# COMPACT_ATOMS: atom_id res chain seq x y z
N MET A 1 -27.12 66.09 8.37
CA MET A 1 -26.51 64.86 7.80
C MET A 1 -26.22 63.89 8.94
N LYS A 2 -27.14 62.96 9.23
CA LYS A 2 -26.93 61.84 10.14
C LYS A 2 -26.80 60.59 9.27
N LYS A 3 -25.63 59.96 9.26
CA LYS A 3 -25.38 58.73 8.49
C LYS A 3 -25.85 57.53 9.31
N ASN A 4 -26.75 56.76 8.72
CA ASN A 4 -27.23 55.46 9.19
C ASN A 4 -26.09 54.44 9.07
N TYR A 5 -25.49 54.04 10.20
CA TYR A 5 -24.54 52.92 10.29
C TYR A 5 -25.10 51.72 11.08
N SER A 6 -26.43 51.65 11.28
CA SER A 6 -27.02 50.63 12.16
C SER A 6 -27.63 49.42 11.44
N LEU A 7 -27.67 49.39 10.10
CA LEU A 7 -28.30 48.29 9.36
C LEU A 7 -27.31 47.32 8.70
N PHE A 8 -26.01 47.63 8.67
CA PHE A 8 -25.00 46.76 8.06
C PHE A 8 -24.37 45.76 9.03
N ILE A 9 -24.48 45.98 10.35
CA ILE A 9 -23.88 45.11 11.37
C ILE A 9 -24.82 43.94 11.74
N ILE A 10 -26.14 44.12 11.64
CA ILE A 10 -27.11 43.05 11.94
C ILE A 10 -27.17 42.03 10.80
N SER A 11 -26.90 42.43 9.55
CA SER A 11 -26.81 41.51 8.42
C SER A 11 -25.56 40.62 8.44
N LEU A 12 -24.48 41.05 9.10
CA LEU A 12 -23.21 40.31 9.14
C LEU A 12 -23.20 39.24 10.24
N ILE A 13 -23.99 39.42 11.30
CA ILE A 13 -24.13 38.42 12.38
C ILE A 13 -25.15 37.33 11.98
N ALA A 14 -26.10 37.65 11.08
CA ALA A 14 -27.09 36.68 10.60
C ALA A 14 -26.56 35.72 9.51
N THR A 15 -25.42 36.01 8.87
CA THR A 15 -24.81 35.10 7.86
C THR A 15 -23.75 34.16 8.44
N PHE A 16 -23.36 34.35 9.70
CA PHE A 16 -22.53 33.40 10.45
C PHE A 16 -23.35 32.42 11.30
N LEU A 17 -24.68 32.40 11.09
CA LEU A 17 -25.57 31.31 11.45
C LEU A 17 -25.84 30.48 10.18
N PHE A 18 -24.76 29.98 9.56
CA PHE A 18 -24.91 28.78 8.74
C PHE A 18 -25.37 27.66 9.69
N SER A 19 -26.38 26.94 9.23
CA SER A 19 -27.10 25.87 9.92
C SER A 19 -26.15 24.88 10.60
N VAL A 20 -25.91 25.08 11.90
CA VAL A 20 -25.50 23.98 12.76
C VAL A 20 -26.74 23.13 12.97
N VAL A 21 -26.90 22.08 12.19
CA VAL A 21 -27.89 21.04 12.48
C VAL A 21 -27.31 20.27 13.69
N CYS A 22 -27.82 20.60 14.87
CA CYS A 22 -27.54 19.86 16.10
C CYS A 22 -28.51 18.69 16.16
N LEU A 23 -28.05 17.49 15.83
CA LEU A 23 -28.82 16.27 16.06
C LEU A 23 -28.50 15.76 17.46
N ALA A 24 -29.23 16.29 18.44
CA ALA A 24 -29.30 15.67 19.75
C ALA A 24 -30.38 14.58 19.71
N SER A 25 -30.00 13.30 19.70
CA SER A 25 -30.94 12.27 20.12
C SER A 25 -31.04 12.34 21.65
N SER A 26 -32.26 12.48 22.17
CA SER A 26 -32.52 12.65 23.60
C SER A 26 -32.67 11.33 24.36
N ASP A 27 -32.43 10.21 23.69
CA ASP A 27 -32.45 8.88 24.30
C ASP A 27 -31.02 8.45 24.61
N ASN A 28 -30.85 7.71 25.70
CA ASN A 28 -29.58 7.18 26.18
C ASN A 28 -29.10 6.09 25.20
N ASN A 29 -28.72 6.49 23.99
CA ASN A 29 -28.44 5.60 22.87
C ASN A 29 -27.15 4.84 23.15
N VAL A 30 -27.23 3.52 23.17
CA VAL A 30 -26.09 2.62 23.36
C VAL A 30 -26.00 1.73 22.14
N TYR A 31 -24.85 1.75 21.50
CA TYR A 31 -24.54 0.92 20.34
C TYR A 31 -23.46 -0.09 20.71
N GLU A 32 -23.65 -1.33 20.28
CA GLU A 32 -22.71 -2.42 20.54
C GLU A 32 -21.57 -2.38 19.51
N GLY A 33 -20.38 -2.71 19.98
CA GLY A 33 -19.19 -2.90 19.16
C GLY A 33 -18.32 -3.97 19.79
N LYS A 34 -17.08 -4.09 19.30
CA LYS A 34 -16.12 -5.06 19.81
C LYS A 34 -14.80 -4.40 20.19
N ILE A 35 -14.12 -4.96 21.17
CA ILE A 35 -12.79 -4.51 21.60
C ILE A 35 -11.81 -5.67 21.64
N ARG A 36 -10.59 -5.42 21.18
CA ARG A 36 -9.45 -6.34 21.21
C ARG A 36 -8.29 -5.72 21.98
N ASP A 37 -7.57 -6.56 22.71
CA ASP A 37 -6.30 -6.16 23.34
C ASP A 37 -5.18 -6.13 22.28
N GLY A 38 -4.80 -4.91 21.86
CA GLY A 38 -3.74 -4.68 20.88
C GLY A 38 -4.18 -4.86 19.41
N ILE A 39 -3.34 -4.37 18.50
CA ILE A 39 -3.44 -4.60 17.05
C ILE A 39 -2.63 -5.86 16.72
N PRO A 40 -3.24 -6.92 16.16
CA PRO A 40 -2.48 -8.07 15.68
C PRO A 40 -1.64 -7.70 14.45
N GLU A 41 -0.64 -8.51 14.13
CA GLU A 41 0.20 -8.28 12.96
C GLU A 41 -0.57 -8.45 11.65
N LYS A 42 -1.59 -9.32 11.65
CA LYS A 42 -2.37 -9.69 10.47
C LYS A 42 -3.83 -9.30 10.61
N MET A 43 -4.40 -8.86 9.50
CA MET A 43 -5.77 -8.35 9.45
C MET A 43 -6.79 -9.43 9.80
N GLU A 44 -6.59 -10.66 9.33
CA GLU A 44 -7.48 -11.81 9.61
C GLU A 44 -7.58 -12.18 11.10
N GLU A 45 -6.65 -11.71 11.93
CA GLU A 45 -6.64 -11.97 13.36
C GLU A 45 -7.39 -10.87 14.14
N VAL A 46 -7.72 -9.72 13.51
CA VAL A 46 -8.33 -8.57 14.20
C VAL A 46 -9.67 -8.91 14.84
N SER A 47 -10.40 -9.87 14.28
CA SER A 47 -11.72 -10.30 14.75
C SER A 47 -11.70 -11.54 15.65
N THR A 48 -10.52 -11.98 16.09
CA THR A 48 -10.39 -13.08 17.07
C THR A 48 -10.44 -12.52 18.50
N ASP A 49 -10.81 -13.36 19.49
CA ASP A 49 -10.78 -13.02 20.93
C ASP A 49 -11.39 -11.64 21.31
N LEU A 50 -12.50 -11.30 20.65
CA LEU A 50 -13.19 -10.02 20.83
C LEU A 50 -14.04 -10.00 22.10
N ASN A 51 -13.97 -8.89 22.84
CA ASN A 51 -14.88 -8.58 23.94
C ASN A 51 -15.93 -7.55 23.52
N GLU A 52 -16.99 -7.39 24.32
CA GLU A 52 -18.02 -6.36 24.10
C GLU A 52 -17.46 -4.96 24.33
N ALA A 53 -17.79 -4.04 23.43
CA ALA A 53 -17.58 -2.61 23.58
C ALA A 53 -18.91 -1.88 23.42
N ILE A 54 -18.99 -0.68 23.98
CA ILE A 54 -20.15 0.20 23.83
C ILE A 54 -19.73 1.59 23.35
N LEU A 55 -20.49 2.12 22.40
CA LEU A 55 -20.51 3.52 22.00
C LEU A 55 -21.79 4.13 22.57
N ARG A 56 -21.66 5.07 23.49
CA ARG A 56 -22.79 5.68 24.19
C ARG A 56 -22.96 7.14 23.78
N ASN A 57 -24.22 7.53 23.60
CA ASN A 57 -24.68 8.89 23.30
C ASN A 57 -23.91 9.56 22.14
N PRO A 58 -23.75 8.90 20.98
CA PRO A 58 -23.07 9.52 19.85
C PRO A 58 -23.88 10.70 19.32
N LEU A 59 -23.24 11.86 19.25
CA LEU A 59 -23.78 13.11 18.73
C LEU A 59 -23.00 13.53 17.49
N PHE A 60 -23.68 13.57 16.35
CA PHE A 60 -23.09 13.97 15.07
C PHE A 60 -23.42 15.41 14.73
N TYR A 61 -22.42 16.15 14.27
CA TYR A 61 -22.56 17.49 13.70
C TYR A 61 -21.88 17.52 12.34
N ILE A 62 -22.62 17.88 11.29
CA ILE A 62 -22.08 17.99 9.94
C ILE A 62 -22.26 19.44 9.47
N THR A 63 -21.17 20.07 9.03
CA THR A 63 -21.16 21.45 8.53
C THR A 63 -20.07 21.60 7.47
N ASP A 64 -20.38 22.14 6.29
CA ASP A 64 -19.41 22.57 5.28
C ASP A 64 -18.25 21.56 5.03
N ASN A 65 -18.61 20.31 4.69
CA ASN A 65 -17.69 19.17 4.48
C ASN A 65 -16.91 18.70 5.71
N SER A 66 -17.30 19.13 6.90
CA SER A 66 -16.69 18.71 8.15
C SER A 66 -17.70 17.92 8.96
N ILE A 67 -17.19 16.97 9.74
CA ILE A 67 -17.99 16.20 10.69
C ILE A 67 -17.34 16.29 12.06
N ARG A 68 -18.18 16.33 13.09
CA ARG A 68 -17.80 16.15 14.48
C ARG A 68 -18.66 15.04 15.07
N LEU A 69 -18.03 14.18 15.86
CA LEU A 69 -18.69 13.14 16.65
C LEU A 69 -18.25 13.28 18.11
N ASP A 70 -19.20 13.55 19.00
CA ASP A 70 -18.96 13.47 20.45
C ASP A 70 -19.66 12.22 21.01
N ALA A 71 -18.96 11.42 21.81
CA ALA A 71 -19.52 10.20 22.39
C ALA A 71 -18.74 9.73 23.63
N GLU A 72 -19.14 8.60 24.19
CA GLU A 72 -18.36 7.83 25.17
C GLU A 72 -18.08 6.42 24.64
N VAL A 73 -16.85 5.94 24.76
CA VAL A 73 -16.39 4.65 24.27
C VAL A 73 -15.80 3.83 25.42
N GLY A 74 -16.12 2.54 25.48
CA GLY A 74 -15.43 1.64 26.40
C GLY A 74 -16.20 0.36 26.68
N THR A 75 -16.04 -0.18 27.89
CA THR A 75 -16.81 -1.32 28.39
C THR A 75 -17.78 -0.83 29.45
N GLY A 76 -18.84 -1.58 29.76
CA GLY A 76 -19.94 -1.10 30.62
C GLY A 76 -19.53 -0.42 31.94
N GLU A 77 -18.41 -0.82 32.55
CA GLU A 77 -17.90 -0.25 33.81
C GLU A 77 -16.86 0.88 33.63
N SER A 78 -16.29 1.05 32.43
CA SER A 78 -15.24 2.03 32.14
C SER A 78 -15.48 2.68 30.79
N LEU A 79 -16.02 3.89 30.82
CA LEU A 79 -16.26 4.74 29.65
C LEU A 79 -15.24 5.87 29.59
N VAL A 80 -14.72 6.11 28.40
CA VAL A 80 -13.78 7.20 28.09
C VAL A 80 -14.47 8.12 27.09
N PRO A 81 -14.51 9.45 27.32
CA PRO A 81 -15.07 10.37 26.37
C PRO A 81 -14.24 10.37 25.08
N ILE A 82 -14.90 10.61 23.95
CA ILE A 82 -14.26 10.81 22.65
C ILE A 82 -14.88 12.02 21.95
N SER A 83 -14.05 12.83 21.32
CA SER A 83 -14.48 14.01 20.56
C SER A 83 -13.73 14.05 19.24
N LEU A 84 -14.35 13.53 18.18
CA LEU A 84 -13.74 13.47 16.86
C LEU A 84 -14.10 14.71 16.06
N SER A 85 -13.12 15.33 15.41
CA SER A 85 -13.36 16.38 14.41
C SER A 85 -12.56 16.10 13.14
N GLY A 86 -13.20 16.25 11.99
CA GLY A 86 -12.58 15.84 10.73
C GLY A 86 -13.23 16.38 9.47
N LYS A 87 -12.55 16.16 8.34
CA LYS A 87 -13.05 16.49 7.00
C LYS A 87 -13.56 15.25 6.29
N ILE A 88 -14.65 15.42 5.56
CA ILE A 88 -15.29 14.39 4.75
C ILE A 88 -14.71 14.45 3.33
N PHE A 89 -14.43 13.28 2.76
CA PHE A 89 -13.95 13.11 1.38
C PHE A 89 -14.77 12.05 0.67
N LYS A 90 -15.07 12.28 -0.61
CA LYS A 90 -15.68 11.24 -1.47
C LYS A 90 -14.65 10.15 -1.72
N SER A 91 -15.08 8.91 -1.55
CA SER A 91 -14.31 7.77 -2.03
C SER A 91 -14.18 7.84 -3.55
N GLN A 92 -12.96 7.59 -4.05
CA GLN A 92 -12.70 7.40 -5.48
C GLN A 92 -13.12 6.01 -5.97
N GLN A 93 -13.12 5.01 -5.08
CA GLN A 93 -13.39 3.62 -5.43
C GLN A 93 -14.87 3.25 -5.29
N TYR A 94 -15.57 3.86 -4.33
CA TYR A 94 -16.92 3.50 -3.92
C TYR A 94 -17.89 4.67 -4.09
N LYS A 95 -18.74 4.58 -5.11
CA LYS A 95 -19.75 5.62 -5.36
C LYS A 95 -20.71 5.74 -4.17
N GLY A 96 -20.78 6.94 -3.61
CA GLY A 96 -21.68 7.25 -2.51
C GLY A 96 -21.16 6.79 -1.15
N SER A 97 -19.86 6.50 -1.04
CA SER A 97 -19.16 6.27 0.22
C SER A 97 -18.25 7.44 0.55
N TYR A 98 -18.07 7.70 1.83
CA TYR A 98 -17.28 8.82 2.34
C TYR A 98 -16.23 8.35 3.34
N THR A 99 -15.00 8.83 3.17
CA THR A 99 -13.92 8.68 4.14
C THR A 99 -13.82 9.97 4.95
N ILE A 100 -13.73 9.83 6.27
CA ILE A 100 -13.58 10.94 7.19
C ILE A 100 -12.17 10.91 7.76
N LYS A 101 -11.38 11.94 7.45
CA LYS A 101 -10.10 12.16 8.12
C LYS A 101 -10.34 12.96 9.39
N ALA A 102 -10.46 12.27 10.51
CA ALA A 102 -10.69 12.85 11.82
C ALA A 102 -9.51 12.67 12.76
N ILE A 103 -9.42 13.56 13.74
CA ILE A 103 -8.57 13.44 14.92
C ILE A 103 -9.46 13.39 16.17
N ASP A 104 -8.96 12.79 17.24
CA ASP A 104 -9.62 12.85 18.54
C ASP A 104 -9.09 14.04 19.35
N ASP A 105 -9.93 15.08 19.47
CA ASP A 105 -9.65 16.30 20.23
C ASP A 105 -9.51 16.03 21.74
N SER A 106 -10.05 14.90 22.22
CA SER A 106 -9.89 14.47 23.63
C SER A 106 -8.55 13.79 23.92
N ASN A 107 -7.79 13.43 22.88
CA ASN A 107 -6.48 12.75 22.95
C ASN A 107 -6.51 11.43 23.73
N HIS A 108 -7.60 10.67 23.64
CA HIS A 108 -7.71 9.33 24.20
C HIS A 108 -7.49 8.24 23.14
N PHE A 109 -7.78 8.55 21.87
CA PHE A 109 -7.76 7.58 20.78
C PHE A 109 -6.97 8.06 19.55
N GLU A 110 -6.33 7.11 18.88
CA GLU A 110 -5.94 7.23 17.47
C GLU A 110 -7.13 6.78 16.60
N VAL A 111 -7.54 7.61 15.63
CA VAL A 111 -8.62 7.27 14.69
C VAL A 111 -8.03 6.41 13.57
N MET A 112 -8.27 5.11 13.63
CA MET A 112 -7.75 4.17 12.64
C MET A 112 -8.57 4.20 11.35
N ASN A 113 -9.90 4.19 11.47
CA ASN A 113 -10.82 4.28 10.34
C ASN A 113 -12.07 5.05 10.77
N PHE A 114 -12.54 5.93 9.90
CA PHE A 114 -13.85 6.55 10.04
C PHE A 114 -14.47 6.72 8.66
N GLN A 115 -15.49 5.92 8.37
CA GLN A 115 -16.11 5.83 7.04
C GLN A 115 -17.62 5.70 7.14
N ILE A 116 -18.31 6.21 6.12
CA ILE A 116 -19.76 6.01 5.91
C ILE A 116 -19.92 5.40 4.52
N ILE A 117 -20.40 4.16 4.44
CA ILE A 117 -20.43 3.37 3.20
C ILE A 117 -21.87 3.02 2.83
N LYS A 118 -22.24 3.21 1.55
CA LYS A 118 -23.53 2.74 1.03
C LYS A 118 -23.43 1.28 0.60
N LYS A 119 -24.39 0.47 1.05
CA LYS A 119 -24.58 -0.93 0.62
C LYS A 119 -23.29 -1.76 0.75
N LEU A 120 -22.68 -1.70 1.94
CA LEU A 120 -21.51 -2.51 2.26
C LEU A 120 -21.90 -4.00 2.20
N LEU A 121 -21.07 -4.82 1.57
CA LEU A 121 -21.30 -6.27 1.55
C LEU A 121 -21.01 -6.86 2.93
N PRO A 122 -21.77 -7.86 3.41
CA PRO A 122 -21.48 -8.50 4.70
C PRO A 122 -20.05 -9.05 4.81
N GLU A 123 -19.46 -9.52 3.71
CA GLU A 123 -18.08 -10.03 3.67
C GLU A 123 -17.00 -8.92 3.76
N GLU A 124 -17.40 -7.65 3.73
CA GLU A 124 -16.51 -6.50 3.96
C GLU A 124 -16.44 -6.07 5.42
N LEU A 125 -17.37 -6.53 6.26
CA LEU A 125 -17.38 -6.28 7.70
C LEU A 125 -16.29 -7.13 8.39
N LEU A 126 -15.60 -6.54 9.37
CA LEU A 126 -14.65 -7.27 10.21
C LEU A 126 -15.36 -8.18 11.19
N ILE A 127 -16.54 -7.75 11.64
CA ILE A 127 -17.39 -8.45 12.58
C ILE A 127 -18.62 -8.84 11.78
N PRO A 128 -18.72 -10.10 11.32
CA PRO A 128 -19.82 -10.53 10.49
C PRO A 128 -21.14 -10.32 11.24
N ASP A 129 -21.96 -9.38 10.77
CA ASP A 129 -23.34 -9.29 11.19
C ASP A 129 -24.20 -10.10 10.21
N ASN A 130 -25.23 -10.77 10.73
CA ASN A 130 -26.19 -11.53 9.92
C ASN A 130 -27.19 -10.62 9.19
N THR A 131 -26.99 -9.30 9.23
CA THR A 131 -27.89 -8.29 8.68
C THR A 131 -27.57 -7.98 7.22
N ARG A 132 -28.57 -7.37 6.55
CA ARG A 132 -28.65 -7.19 5.10
C ARG A 132 -27.61 -6.18 4.61
N MET A 133 -27.41 -6.07 3.29
CA MET A 133 -26.70 -4.96 2.66
C MET A 133 -27.36 -3.62 3.03
N THR A 134 -26.88 -2.99 4.10
CA THR A 134 -27.31 -1.68 4.58
C THR A 134 -26.18 -0.68 4.40
N SER A 135 -26.53 0.58 4.60
CA SER A 135 -25.53 1.62 4.74
C SER A 135 -24.91 1.53 6.14
N THR A 136 -23.60 1.64 6.25
CA THR A 136 -22.87 1.36 7.50
C THR A 136 -21.91 2.50 7.84
N LEU A 137 -21.86 2.85 9.13
CA LEU A 137 -20.81 3.64 9.73
C LEU A 137 -19.71 2.70 10.25
N LEU A 138 -18.49 2.86 9.77
CA LEU A 138 -17.32 2.16 10.30
C LEU A 138 -16.53 3.16 11.15
N LEU A 139 -16.35 2.86 12.44
CA LEU A 139 -15.52 3.62 13.35
C LEU A 139 -14.57 2.68 14.09
N TYR A 140 -13.29 2.72 13.71
CA TYR A 140 -12.23 1.94 14.33
C TYR A 140 -11.25 2.87 15.03
N LEU A 141 -10.98 2.56 16.29
CA LEU A 141 -10.23 3.40 17.20
C LEU A 141 -9.17 2.58 17.91
N LYS A 142 -8.04 3.20 18.24
CA LYS A 142 -7.02 2.61 19.10
C LYS A 142 -6.82 3.48 20.32
N GLU A 143 -7.10 2.94 21.50
CA GLU A 143 -6.91 3.64 22.77
C GLU A 143 -5.41 3.87 23.02
N LEU A 144 -5.01 5.12 23.24
CA LEU A 144 -3.58 5.51 23.33
C LEU A 144 -2.92 5.00 24.62
N SER A 145 -3.69 4.85 25.70
CA SER A 145 -3.20 4.44 27.02
C SER A 145 -2.90 2.94 27.11
N THR A 146 -3.72 2.12 26.45
CA THR A 146 -3.69 0.65 26.56
C THR A 146 -3.26 -0.03 25.27
N GLY A 147 -3.38 0.65 24.12
CA GLY A 147 -3.20 0.08 22.79
C GLY A 147 -4.38 -0.78 22.33
N LYS A 148 -5.49 -0.83 23.08
CA LYS A 148 -6.69 -1.60 22.70
C LYS A 148 -7.33 -1.05 21.44
N VAL A 149 -7.86 -1.95 20.62
CA VAL A 149 -8.56 -1.61 19.38
C VAL A 149 -10.05 -1.76 19.61
N VAL A 150 -10.81 -0.70 19.35
CA VAL A 150 -12.27 -0.68 19.43
C VAL A 150 -12.84 -0.60 18.03
N LEU A 151 -13.81 -1.46 17.74
CA LEU A 151 -14.40 -1.65 16.43
C LEU A 151 -15.91 -1.44 16.53
N PHE A 152 -16.42 -0.42 15.84
CA PHE A 152 -17.85 -0.19 15.67
C PHE A 152 -18.22 -0.26 14.19
N GLU A 153 -19.18 -1.12 13.87
CA GLU A 153 -19.74 -1.31 12.53
C GLU A 153 -21.25 -1.14 12.65
N LEU A 154 -21.72 0.11 12.55
CA LEU A 154 -23.08 0.47 12.94
C LEU A 154 -23.96 0.66 11.68
N PRO A 155 -25.05 -0.09 11.52
CA PRO A 155 -26.05 0.20 10.50
C PRO A 155 -26.59 1.63 10.69
N LEU A 156 -26.61 2.43 9.62
CA LEU A 156 -27.12 3.81 9.72
C LEU A 156 -28.61 3.87 10.09
N GLU A 157 -29.37 2.81 9.80
CA GLU A 157 -30.77 2.70 10.22
C GLU A 157 -30.94 2.68 11.75
N ASP A 158 -29.97 2.11 12.48
CA ASP A 158 -29.99 2.05 13.94
C ASP A 158 -29.57 3.37 14.59
N LEU A 159 -28.77 4.17 13.88
CA LEU A 159 -28.37 5.50 14.32
C LEU A 159 -29.54 6.50 14.31
N GLN A 160 -30.63 6.18 13.61
CA GLN A 160 -31.79 7.07 13.41
C GLN A 160 -31.40 8.47 12.87
N ILE A 161 -30.26 8.54 12.16
CA ILE A 161 -29.70 9.76 11.57
C ILE A 161 -29.43 9.49 10.08
N ASP A 162 -29.94 10.36 9.20
CA ASP A 162 -29.63 10.30 7.77
C ASP A 162 -28.33 11.05 7.46
N LEU A 163 -27.18 10.46 7.83
CA LEU A 163 -25.86 11.06 7.57
C LEU A 163 -25.64 11.37 6.08
N PHE A 164 -26.29 10.64 5.16
CA PHE A 164 -26.14 10.90 3.73
C PHE A 164 -26.96 12.09 3.24
N GLY A 165 -28.14 12.31 3.81
CA GLY A 165 -28.97 13.48 3.53
C GLY A 165 -28.35 14.78 4.03
N GLU A 166 -27.59 14.72 5.13
CA GLU A 166 -26.87 15.86 5.72
C GLU A 166 -25.56 16.19 4.99
N ILE A 167 -25.05 15.28 4.16
CA ILE A 167 -23.83 15.47 3.38
C ILE A 167 -24.18 16.17 2.05
N GLU A 168 -23.71 17.41 1.89
CA GLU A 168 -23.79 18.14 0.62
C GLU A 168 -22.77 17.59 -0.40
N GLU A 169 -23.20 16.63 -1.20
CA GLU A 169 -22.30 15.92 -2.13
C GLU A 169 -21.57 16.89 -3.09
N ASP A 170 -22.20 17.95 -3.58
CA ASP A 170 -21.62 18.85 -4.59
C ASP A 170 -20.37 19.61 -4.12
N ILE A 171 -20.20 19.80 -2.81
CA ILE A 171 -19.08 20.56 -2.24
C ILE A 171 -17.96 19.66 -1.70
N ILE A 172 -18.19 18.35 -1.52
CA ILE A 172 -17.18 17.45 -0.97
C ILE A 172 -16.09 17.11 -2.00
N PRO A 173 -14.80 17.32 -1.65
CA PRO A 173 -13.69 16.93 -2.51
C PRO A 173 -13.53 15.40 -2.59
N GLY A 174 -13.05 14.92 -3.73
CA GLY A 174 -12.53 13.55 -3.83
C GLY A 174 -11.30 13.36 -2.95
N LEU A 175 -11.15 12.18 -2.37
CA LEU A 175 -9.92 11.79 -1.71
C LEU A 175 -8.76 11.82 -2.72
N SER A 176 -7.61 12.38 -2.35
CA SER A 176 -6.48 12.52 -3.29
C SER A 176 -5.67 11.24 -3.47
N ASP A 177 -5.60 10.41 -2.43
CA ASP A 177 -4.84 9.16 -2.41
C ASP A 177 -5.79 7.99 -2.12
N PRO A 178 -6.02 7.06 -3.06
CA PRO A 178 -6.91 5.92 -2.87
C PRO A 178 -6.41 4.92 -1.82
N VAL A 179 -5.13 4.95 -1.44
CA VAL A 179 -4.55 4.09 -0.38
C VAL A 179 -5.15 4.47 0.99
N GLU A 180 -5.55 5.72 1.18
CA GLU A 180 -6.17 6.19 2.41
C GLU A 180 -7.58 5.61 2.64
N GLU A 181 -8.21 5.03 1.63
CA GLU A 181 -9.47 4.28 1.78
C GLU A 181 -9.24 2.89 2.40
N HIS A 182 -8.02 2.37 2.26
CA HIS A 182 -7.60 1.09 2.80
C HIS A 182 -6.82 1.31 4.10
N TRP A 183 -7.48 1.84 5.12
CA TRP A 183 -6.89 2.16 6.42
C TRP A 183 -6.00 1.04 7.00
N TRP A 184 -6.38 -0.22 6.77
CA TRP A 184 -5.72 -1.42 7.27
C TRP A 184 -4.30 -1.61 6.72
N LEU A 185 -3.96 -1.01 5.56
CA LEU A 185 -2.59 -1.05 5.00
C LEU A 185 -1.55 -0.41 5.92
N ASN A 186 -1.97 0.52 6.80
CA ASN A 186 -1.09 1.20 7.75
C ASN A 186 -0.79 0.39 9.00
N TYR A 187 -1.56 -0.66 9.26
CA TYR A 187 -1.53 -1.39 10.54
C TYR A 187 -1.16 -2.86 10.39
N PHE A 188 -1.41 -3.48 9.24
CA PHE A 188 -1.25 -4.93 9.06
C PHE A 188 -0.24 -5.29 7.98
N SER A 189 0.47 -6.39 8.22
CA SER A 189 1.39 -6.98 7.25
C SER A 189 0.58 -7.67 6.15
N PRO A 190 1.05 -7.64 4.89
CA PRO A 190 0.42 -8.43 3.84
C PRO A 190 0.45 -9.93 4.19
N SER A 191 -0.62 -10.65 3.84
CA SER A 191 -0.75 -12.09 4.12
C SER A 191 0.32 -12.93 3.39
N SER A 192 0.45 -14.21 3.80
CA SER A 192 1.55 -15.08 3.38
C SER A 192 1.65 -15.30 1.85
N ALA A 193 2.88 -15.32 1.34
CA ALA A 193 3.17 -15.64 -0.05
C ALA A 193 3.04 -17.15 -0.35
N ALA A 194 2.38 -17.49 -1.45
CA ALA A 194 2.54 -18.80 -2.05
C ALA A 194 3.81 -18.79 -2.95
N ILE A 195 4.73 -19.72 -2.70
CA ILE A 195 5.81 -19.99 -3.67
C ILE A 195 5.19 -20.83 -4.79
N ILE A 196 4.90 -20.20 -5.92
CA ILE A 196 4.62 -20.92 -7.16
C ILE A 196 5.98 -21.15 -7.81
N GLU A 197 6.64 -22.28 -7.53
CA GLU A 197 7.89 -22.62 -8.20
C GLU A 197 7.63 -23.13 -9.62
N PRO A 198 8.01 -22.43 -10.70
CA PRO A 198 8.40 -23.09 -11.94
C PRO A 198 9.84 -23.59 -11.78
N ARG A 199 10.03 -24.91 -11.76
CA ARG A 199 11.35 -25.58 -11.73
C ARG A 199 12.10 -25.44 -13.06
N ALA A 200 12.56 -24.23 -13.39
CA ALA A 200 13.55 -24.01 -14.45
C ALA A 200 14.92 -23.71 -13.82
N VAL A 201 15.99 -24.32 -14.34
CA VAL A 201 17.37 -24.06 -13.89
C VAL A 201 17.66 -22.56 -14.01
N GLY A 202 18.17 -21.93 -12.94
CA GLY A 202 18.52 -20.51 -12.92
C GLY A 202 17.35 -19.54 -12.70
N ALA A 203 16.13 -20.00 -12.38
CA ALA A 203 15.02 -19.09 -12.10
C ALA A 203 14.16 -19.54 -10.91
N ALA A 204 13.57 -18.57 -10.20
CA ALA A 204 12.57 -18.79 -9.16
C ALA A 204 11.48 -17.72 -9.25
N THR A 205 10.23 -18.10 -8.99
CA THR A 205 9.09 -17.16 -8.94
C THR A 205 8.41 -17.26 -7.58
N ARG A 206 7.97 -16.13 -7.04
CA ARG A 206 7.18 -16.03 -5.82
C ARG A 206 5.97 -15.15 -6.08
N VAL A 207 4.81 -15.54 -5.56
CA VAL A 207 3.61 -14.70 -5.59
C VAL A 207 3.25 -14.34 -4.17
N VAL A 208 3.41 -13.07 -3.82
CA VAL A 208 2.91 -12.52 -2.56
C VAL A 208 1.44 -12.23 -2.78
N THR A 209 0.57 -12.73 -1.91
CA THR A 209 -0.85 -12.43 -1.96
C THR A 209 -1.32 -11.97 -0.60
N SER A 210 -2.00 -10.83 -0.57
CA SER A 210 -2.67 -10.33 0.61
C SER A 210 -4.18 -10.28 0.39
N TYR A 211 -4.93 -10.66 1.41
CA TYR A 211 -6.39 -10.74 1.39
C TYR A 211 -6.99 -9.98 2.57
N HIS A 212 -8.12 -9.34 2.32
CA HIS A 212 -9.02 -8.88 3.36
C HIS A 212 -10.45 -8.93 2.83
N GLY A 213 -11.35 -9.69 3.44
CA GLY A 213 -12.74 -9.83 2.95
C GLY A 213 -12.80 -10.12 1.45
N VAL A 214 -13.31 -9.14 0.69
CA VAL A 214 -13.43 -9.19 -0.77
C VAL A 214 -12.20 -8.66 -1.54
N TYR A 215 -11.24 -8.06 -0.86
CA TYR A 215 -10.04 -7.43 -1.42
C TYR A 215 -8.90 -8.45 -1.57
N ARG A 216 -8.28 -8.52 -2.74
CA ARG A 216 -7.08 -9.33 -2.98
C ARG A 216 -6.04 -8.55 -3.76
N TYR A 217 -4.84 -8.45 -3.19
CA TYR A 217 -3.66 -7.85 -3.81
C TYR A 217 -2.64 -8.94 -4.09
N THR A 218 -2.11 -9.00 -5.31
CA THR A 218 -1.03 -9.94 -5.64
C THR A 218 0.17 -9.19 -6.21
N MET A 219 1.38 -9.63 -5.84
CA MET A 219 2.64 -9.22 -6.46
C MET A 219 3.43 -10.45 -6.88
N THR A 220 3.72 -10.54 -8.18
CA THR A 220 4.58 -11.60 -8.73
C THR A 220 6.01 -11.12 -8.80
N ILE A 221 6.92 -11.85 -8.16
CA ILE A 221 8.35 -11.56 -8.09
C ILE A 221 9.09 -12.69 -8.79
N LYS A 222 10.06 -12.35 -9.64
CA LYS A 222 10.90 -13.31 -10.35
C LYS A 222 12.37 -13.05 -10.07
N LEU A 223 13.07 -14.08 -9.65
CA LEU A 223 14.52 -14.12 -9.58
C LEU A 223 15.05 -14.90 -10.79
N ASN A 224 15.97 -14.32 -11.54
CA ASN A 224 16.73 -15.01 -12.57
C ASN A 224 18.22 -14.93 -12.25
N VAL A 225 18.95 -16.00 -12.60
CA VAL A 225 20.40 -16.09 -12.53
C VAL A 225 20.89 -16.68 -13.83
N GLU A 226 21.76 -15.94 -14.51
CA GLU A 226 22.34 -16.32 -15.78
C GLU A 226 23.87 -16.37 -15.66
N ALA A 227 24.46 -17.33 -16.36
CA ALA A 227 25.90 -17.40 -16.57
C ALA A 227 26.18 -17.39 -18.06
N LYS A 228 26.94 -16.39 -18.53
CA LYS A 228 27.37 -16.25 -19.92
C LYS A 228 28.83 -16.62 -20.04
N ASN A 229 29.08 -17.67 -20.83
CA ASN A 229 30.41 -18.14 -21.16
C ASN A 229 30.89 -17.45 -22.44
N TYR A 230 32.02 -16.75 -22.38
CA TYR A 230 32.66 -16.17 -23.56
C TYR A 230 33.71 -17.15 -24.11
N PRO A 231 33.71 -17.46 -25.42
CA PRO A 231 34.71 -18.32 -26.02
C PRO A 231 36.09 -17.66 -25.95
N SER A 232 37.07 -18.37 -25.38
CA SER A 232 38.42 -17.85 -25.16
C SER A 232 39.22 -17.82 -26.47
N SER A 233 39.39 -16.65 -27.08
CA SER A 233 40.47 -16.39 -28.03
C SER A 233 41.48 -15.44 -27.39
N ASN A 234 42.56 -16.03 -26.85
CA ASN A 234 43.82 -15.37 -26.48
C ASN A 234 43.88 -14.40 -25.29
N ILE A 235 42.84 -14.22 -24.48
CA ILE A 235 42.95 -13.48 -23.21
C ILE A 235 42.25 -14.25 -22.09
N SER A 236 42.87 -14.28 -20.92
CA SER A 236 42.52 -15.00 -19.68
C SER A 236 41.20 -14.59 -19.00
N PHE A 237 40.19 -14.16 -19.74
CA PHE A 237 38.86 -13.73 -19.28
C PHE A 237 37.76 -14.55 -19.98
N GLY A 238 36.58 -14.83 -19.44
CA GLY A 238 35.96 -14.48 -18.15
C GLY A 238 34.47 -14.81 -18.25
N THR A 239 33.95 -15.75 -17.45
CA THR A 239 32.49 -15.96 -17.36
C THR A 239 31.88 -14.73 -16.69
N SER A 240 30.85 -14.14 -17.31
CA SER A 240 30.04 -13.09 -16.69
C SER A 240 28.80 -13.74 -16.10
N MET A 241 28.47 -13.39 -14.87
CA MET A 241 27.34 -13.96 -14.15
C MET A 241 26.46 -12.86 -13.62
N ALA A 242 25.18 -12.99 -13.87
CA ALA A 242 24.22 -11.96 -13.58
C ALA A 242 23.04 -12.53 -12.81
N SER A 243 22.52 -11.77 -11.85
CA SER A 243 21.23 -12.06 -11.24
C SER A 243 20.31 -10.84 -11.29
N ASN A 244 19.01 -11.10 -11.40
CA ASN A 244 17.99 -10.08 -11.41
C ASN A 244 16.80 -10.52 -10.56
N LEU A 245 16.45 -9.72 -9.55
CA LEU A 245 15.17 -9.80 -8.84
C LEU A 245 14.22 -8.75 -9.41
N THR A 246 13.14 -9.17 -10.04
CA THR A 246 12.19 -8.30 -10.77
C THR A 246 10.77 -8.43 -10.22
N VAL A 247 10.06 -7.31 -10.07
CA VAL A 247 8.60 -7.31 -9.93
C VAL A 247 8.00 -7.52 -11.31
N VAL A 248 7.36 -8.66 -11.56
CA VAL A 248 6.81 -9.02 -12.88
C VAL A 248 5.45 -8.38 -13.10
N SER A 249 4.59 -8.42 -12.10
CA SER A 249 3.23 -7.89 -12.18
C SER A 249 2.67 -7.65 -10.80
N GLN A 250 1.70 -6.74 -10.73
CA GLN A 250 0.84 -6.52 -9.58
C GLN A 250 -0.61 -6.45 -10.04
N THR A 251 -1.50 -7.14 -9.33
CA THR A 251 -2.92 -7.13 -9.67
C THR A 251 -3.77 -6.97 -8.42
N TYR A 252 -4.88 -6.23 -8.57
CA TYR A 252 -5.89 -6.02 -7.56
C TYR A 252 -7.22 -6.61 -8.01
N TYR A 253 -7.85 -7.35 -7.10
CA TYR A 253 -9.21 -7.87 -7.26
C TYR A 253 -10.08 -7.38 -6.12
N TYR A 254 -11.30 -7.00 -6.47
CA TYR A 254 -12.39 -6.72 -5.55
C TYR A 254 -13.52 -7.70 -5.83
N ASN A 255 -13.91 -8.46 -4.80
CA ASN A 255 -14.89 -9.53 -4.87
C ASN A 255 -14.67 -10.47 -6.07
N ASN A 256 -13.43 -10.98 -6.18
CA ASN A 256 -12.94 -11.80 -7.30
C ASN A 256 -13.00 -11.15 -8.70
N THR A 257 -13.44 -9.90 -8.82
CA THR A 257 -13.45 -9.14 -10.07
C THR A 257 -12.15 -8.35 -10.17
N TYR A 258 -11.42 -8.56 -11.26
CA TYR A 258 -10.19 -7.82 -11.55
C TYR A 258 -10.48 -6.33 -11.69
N GLN A 259 -9.82 -5.51 -10.88
CA GLN A 259 -10.01 -4.05 -10.87
C GLN A 259 -8.95 -3.32 -11.69
N GLY A 260 -7.81 -3.96 -11.96
CA GLY A 260 -6.73 -3.35 -12.73
C GLY A 260 -5.34 -3.79 -12.27
N ASN A 261 -4.35 -3.30 -13.02
CA ASN A 261 -2.95 -3.32 -12.62
C ASN A 261 -2.70 -1.99 -11.89
N GLY A 262 -2.07 -2.07 -10.73
CA GLY A 262 -1.66 -0.91 -9.95
C GLY A 262 -0.52 -1.29 -9.03
N ASP A 263 0.22 -0.28 -8.60
CA ASP A 263 1.36 -0.43 -7.72
C ASP A 263 0.85 -0.29 -6.28
N TYR A 264 0.71 -1.43 -5.59
CA TYR A 264 0.11 -1.50 -4.25
C TYR A 264 1.07 -2.07 -3.22
N LEU A 265 1.93 -2.99 -3.64
CA LEU A 265 2.96 -3.63 -2.84
C LEU A 265 4.34 -3.14 -3.31
N SER A 266 5.30 -3.18 -2.40
CA SER A 266 6.68 -2.76 -2.69
C SER A 266 7.68 -3.67 -1.99
N ILE A 267 8.82 -3.89 -2.63
CA ILE A 267 9.95 -4.66 -2.09
C ILE A 267 10.92 -3.70 -1.41
N TYR A 268 11.12 -3.86 -0.09
CA TYR A 268 11.98 -3.04 0.75
C TYR A 268 13.18 -3.83 1.30
N ASN A 269 14.15 -3.10 1.86
CA ASN A 269 15.27 -3.64 2.66
C ASN A 269 15.98 -4.83 1.99
N CYS A 270 16.12 -4.77 0.67
CA CYS A 270 16.60 -5.91 -0.09
C CYS A 270 18.10 -6.09 0.10
N ILE A 271 18.52 -7.32 0.32
CA ILE A 271 19.92 -7.73 0.37
C ILE A 271 20.09 -8.85 -0.66
N GLY A 272 20.85 -8.55 -1.71
CA GLY A 272 21.21 -9.53 -2.72
C GLY A 272 22.59 -10.13 -2.43
N GLU A 273 22.69 -11.45 -2.55
CA GLU A 273 23.90 -12.23 -2.40
C GLU A 273 24.11 -13.06 -3.66
N MET A 274 25.32 -13.04 -4.22
CA MET A 274 25.72 -13.98 -5.27
C MET A 274 26.97 -14.71 -4.85
N ALA A 275 26.94 -16.05 -4.91
CA ALA A 275 28.04 -16.91 -4.48
C ALA A 275 28.37 -17.98 -5.53
N LEU A 276 29.66 -18.31 -5.64
CA LEU A 276 30.18 -19.38 -6.49
C LEU A 276 30.29 -20.68 -5.69
N ASN A 277 29.70 -21.75 -6.22
CA ASN A 277 29.84 -23.09 -5.68
C ASN A 277 30.81 -23.87 -6.58
N GLY A 278 32.10 -23.72 -6.29
CA GLY A 278 33.23 -24.37 -6.97
C GLY A 278 34.49 -24.16 -6.15
N SER A 279 35.31 -25.20 -5.94
CA SER A 279 36.34 -25.20 -4.89
C SER A 279 37.53 -24.25 -5.08
N LYS A 280 37.63 -23.52 -6.21
CA LYS A 280 38.77 -22.65 -6.56
C LYS A 280 38.42 -21.46 -7.46
N ASP A 281 37.14 -21.16 -7.68
CA ASP A 281 36.71 -20.06 -8.55
C ASP A 281 36.53 -18.77 -7.73
N TYR A 282 36.89 -17.61 -8.29
CA TYR A 282 36.88 -16.34 -7.55
C TYR A 282 36.39 -15.17 -8.39
N ILE A 283 35.79 -14.18 -7.71
CA ILE A 283 35.23 -12.96 -8.28
C ILE A 283 36.26 -11.82 -8.22
N PHE A 284 36.45 -11.07 -9.32
CA PHE A 284 37.39 -9.94 -9.39
C PHE A 284 36.71 -8.57 -9.49
N THR A 285 35.56 -8.51 -10.17
CA THR A 285 34.76 -7.28 -10.28
C THR A 285 33.29 -7.61 -10.09
N GLY A 286 32.62 -6.90 -9.19
CA GLY A 286 31.17 -7.00 -8.99
C GLY A 286 30.52 -5.64 -9.19
N GLY A 287 29.54 -5.55 -10.08
CA GLY A 287 28.69 -4.37 -10.25
C GLY A 287 27.29 -4.62 -9.69
N PHE A 288 26.64 -3.59 -9.17
CA PHE A 288 25.25 -3.67 -8.74
C PHE A 288 24.49 -2.39 -9.03
N GLY A 289 23.17 -2.51 -9.14
CA GLY A 289 22.30 -1.38 -9.35
C GLY A 289 20.82 -1.73 -9.18
N SER A 290 20.00 -0.69 -9.17
CA SER A 290 18.55 -0.75 -9.25
C SER A 290 18.09 -0.15 -10.57
N LYS A 291 17.01 -0.71 -11.10
CA LYS A 291 16.24 -0.13 -12.20
C LYS A 291 14.81 0.06 -11.68
N SER A 292 14.39 1.32 -11.55
CA SER A 292 13.03 1.71 -11.23
C SER A 292 12.33 2.34 -12.44
N THR A 293 11.01 2.24 -12.45
CA THR A 293 10.11 2.86 -13.42
C THR A 293 9.54 4.11 -12.77
N GLU A 294 9.99 5.29 -13.19
CA GLU A 294 9.31 6.55 -12.84
C GLU A 294 8.32 6.91 -13.95
N THR A 295 7.07 7.13 -13.58
CA THR A 295 6.04 7.62 -14.49
C THR A 295 6.10 9.14 -14.56
N SER A 296 6.98 9.69 -15.41
CA SER A 296 6.88 11.10 -15.82
C SER A 296 6.22 11.17 -17.19
N GLY A 297 5.17 11.98 -17.34
CA GLY A 297 4.45 12.13 -18.60
C GLY A 297 4.43 13.56 -19.07
N GLY A 298 4.39 13.75 -20.40
CA GLY A 298 4.19 15.05 -21.02
C GLY A 298 3.02 15.01 -22.00
N PHE A 299 2.38 16.15 -22.21
CA PHE A 299 1.39 16.30 -23.26
C PHE A 299 2.09 16.38 -24.62
N VAL A 300 1.84 15.40 -25.49
CA VAL A 300 2.25 15.48 -26.90
C VAL A 300 1.05 16.00 -27.69
N ALA A 301 1.12 17.25 -28.13
CA ALA A 301 0.14 17.82 -29.04
C ALA A 301 0.45 17.38 -30.46
N SER A 302 -0.44 16.62 -31.09
CA SER A 302 -0.36 16.31 -32.52
C SER A 302 -1.46 17.06 -33.26
N ALA A 303 -1.05 17.87 -34.24
CA ALA A 303 -1.97 18.50 -35.17
C ALA A 303 -2.26 17.51 -36.29
N SER A 304 -3.52 17.13 -36.48
CA SER A 304 -3.96 16.40 -37.65
C SER A 304 -4.72 17.34 -38.58
N PHE A 305 -4.25 17.50 -39.82
CA PHE A 305 -4.90 18.32 -40.82
C PHE A 305 -5.80 17.43 -41.68
N ASN A 306 -7.10 17.45 -41.44
CA ASN A 306 -8.07 16.67 -42.22
C ASN A 306 -8.61 17.53 -43.38
N ILE A 307 -8.10 17.28 -44.59
CA ILE A 307 -8.37 18.09 -45.81
C ILE A 307 -9.85 18.03 -46.24
N SER A 308 -10.66 17.10 -45.73
CA SER A 308 -12.02 16.88 -46.21
C SER A 308 -13.12 17.74 -45.56
N LEU A 309 -12.87 18.40 -44.42
CA LEU A 309 -13.93 19.11 -43.67
C LEU A 309 -13.53 20.45 -43.02
N GLY A 310 -12.33 20.99 -43.29
CA GLY A 310 -11.95 22.32 -42.81
C GLY A 310 -11.86 22.49 -41.28
N ALA A 311 -11.88 21.39 -40.51
CA ALA A 311 -11.79 21.40 -39.06
C ALA A 311 -10.35 21.14 -38.61
N PHE A 312 -9.80 22.07 -37.82
CA PHE A 312 -8.51 21.91 -37.14
C PHE A 312 -8.73 21.13 -35.85
N GLY A 313 -8.34 19.85 -35.81
CA GLY A 313 -8.41 19.02 -34.62
C GLY A 313 -7.06 18.97 -33.92
N MET A 314 -6.97 19.51 -32.70
CA MET A 314 -5.86 19.23 -31.80
C MET A 314 -6.21 18.01 -30.95
N SER A 315 -5.46 16.92 -31.09
CA SER A 315 -5.50 15.83 -30.12
C SER A 315 -4.38 16.03 -29.10
N ILE A 316 -4.75 16.13 -27.83
CA ILE A 316 -3.81 16.15 -26.71
C ILE A 316 -3.75 14.72 -26.19
N ALA A 317 -2.65 14.01 -26.46
CA ALA A 317 -2.40 12.69 -25.90
C ALA A 317 -1.35 12.82 -24.79
N TRP A 318 -1.67 12.32 -23.60
CA TRP A 318 -0.68 12.10 -22.56
C TRP A 318 0.11 10.84 -22.92
N SER A 319 1.42 10.96 -23.05
CA SER A 319 2.30 9.82 -23.29
C SER A 319 3.28 9.72 -22.12
N PRO A 320 3.34 8.58 -21.42
CA PRO A 320 4.36 8.37 -20.39
C PRO A 320 5.73 8.30 -21.07
N TYR A 321 6.67 9.13 -20.61
CA TYR A 321 8.08 8.98 -20.93
C TYR A 321 8.69 7.99 -19.93
N GLU A 322 9.01 6.79 -20.40
CA GLU A 322 9.76 5.80 -19.64
C GLU A 322 11.26 6.13 -19.74
N THR A 323 11.93 6.54 -18.65
CA THR A 323 13.40 6.80 -18.63
C THR A 323 13.94 6.71 -17.19
N VAL A 324 14.56 5.61 -16.70
CA VAL A 324 15.93 5.01 -16.81
C VAL A 324 16.83 5.21 -15.55
N THR A 325 17.18 4.05 -14.98
CA THR A 325 18.45 3.57 -14.36
C THR A 325 19.37 4.54 -13.61
N ASN A 326 19.43 4.39 -12.28
CA ASN A 326 20.58 4.81 -11.47
C ASN A 326 21.43 3.60 -11.06
N LEU A 327 22.54 3.39 -11.79
CA LEU A 327 23.66 2.55 -11.34
C LEU A 327 24.32 3.23 -10.14
N SER A 328 24.44 2.57 -8.99
CA SER A 328 25.44 3.02 -8.01
C SER A 328 26.09 1.87 -7.24
N GLY A 329 27.25 1.49 -7.76
CA GLY A 329 28.28 0.74 -7.06
C GLY A 329 28.94 -0.30 -7.94
N SER A 330 30.25 -0.16 -8.16
CA SER A 330 31.11 -1.28 -8.53
C SER A 330 32.08 -1.52 -7.38
N PHE A 331 32.15 -2.76 -6.90
CA PHE A 331 33.23 -3.21 -6.04
C PHE A 331 34.29 -3.89 -6.92
N ASN A 332 35.47 -3.27 -6.97
CA ASN A 332 36.65 -3.87 -7.58
C ASN A 332 37.42 -4.62 -6.49
N PHE A 333 37.45 -5.95 -6.57
CA PHE A 333 38.27 -6.79 -5.70
C PHE A 333 39.65 -6.95 -6.35
N ALA A 334 40.58 -6.04 -6.05
CA ALA A 334 41.89 -6.02 -6.70
C ALA A 334 42.76 -7.21 -6.26
N GLY A 335 43.02 -8.16 -7.17
CA GLY A 335 44.12 -9.15 -7.07
C GLY A 335 43.70 -10.58 -6.65
N LYS A 336 44.50 -11.58 -7.05
CA LYS A 336 44.31 -13.03 -6.70
C LYS A 336 44.27 -13.31 -5.19
N ASN A 337 44.82 -12.40 -4.37
CA ASN A 337 44.89 -12.55 -2.91
C ASN A 337 43.69 -11.91 -2.19
N ASN A 338 42.82 -11.19 -2.92
CA ASN A 338 41.58 -10.57 -2.43
C ASN A 338 40.34 -11.25 -3.02
N SER A 339 40.48 -12.50 -3.46
CA SER A 339 39.41 -13.32 -4.02
C SER A 339 38.30 -13.56 -3.00
N VAL A 340 37.06 -13.23 -3.37
CA VAL A 340 35.86 -13.56 -2.59
C VAL A 340 35.00 -14.58 -3.34
N ASN A 341 34.44 -15.55 -2.61
CA ASN A 341 33.53 -16.57 -3.14
C ASN A 341 32.08 -16.07 -3.26
N GLY A 342 31.82 -14.85 -2.83
CA GLY A 342 30.53 -14.21 -2.98
C GLY A 342 30.56 -12.75 -2.59
N VAL A 343 29.51 -12.04 -2.94
CA VAL A 343 29.29 -10.63 -2.60
C VAL A 343 27.89 -10.48 -2.04
N GLN A 344 27.76 -9.70 -0.96
CA GLN A 344 26.49 -9.32 -0.37
C GLN A 344 26.31 -7.81 -0.52
N ILE A 345 25.15 -7.40 -1.02
CA ILE A 345 24.91 -6.03 -1.47
C ILE A 345 23.56 -5.55 -0.92
N PRO A 346 23.54 -4.52 -0.07
CA PRO A 346 22.31 -3.88 0.33
C PRO A 346 21.76 -3.03 -0.82
N LEU A 347 20.55 -3.35 -1.25
CA LEU A 347 19.83 -2.72 -2.34
C LEU A 347 18.72 -1.85 -1.72
N ARG A 348 19.00 -0.55 -1.61
CA ARG A 348 18.25 0.36 -0.72
C ARG A 348 16.98 0.97 -1.32
N GLN A 349 16.87 1.04 -2.64
CA GLN A 349 15.75 1.70 -3.31
C GLN A 349 14.58 0.72 -3.53
N PRO A 350 13.40 0.94 -2.95
CA PRO A 350 12.28 0.01 -3.09
C PRO A 350 11.92 -0.29 -4.56
N LEU A 351 11.52 -1.54 -4.84
CA LEU A 351 10.90 -1.88 -6.13
C LEU A 351 9.39 -1.74 -5.97
N THR A 352 8.77 -0.84 -6.72
CA THR A 352 7.37 -0.46 -6.52
C THR A 352 6.49 -0.82 -7.69
N ALA A 353 7.02 -0.77 -8.92
CA ALA A 353 6.25 -0.95 -10.14
C ALA A 353 6.55 -2.27 -10.86
N ALA A 354 5.64 -2.69 -11.74
CA ALA A 354 5.94 -3.78 -12.66
C ALA A 354 7.17 -3.44 -13.54
N ASN A 355 8.06 -4.42 -13.71
CA ASN A 355 9.38 -4.35 -14.35
C ASN A 355 10.50 -3.67 -13.54
N ASP A 356 10.21 -3.17 -12.35
CA ASP A 356 11.25 -2.74 -11.43
C ASP A 356 12.14 -3.92 -11.05
N SER A 357 13.45 -3.69 -11.01
CA SER A 357 14.42 -4.75 -10.77
C SER A 357 15.65 -4.30 -10.00
N TYR A 358 16.18 -5.23 -9.21
CA TYR A 358 17.55 -5.17 -8.74
C TYR A 358 18.43 -6.07 -9.58
N TYR A 359 19.67 -5.66 -9.79
CA TYR A 359 20.63 -6.40 -10.58
C TYR A 359 21.99 -6.48 -9.90
N ILE A 360 22.58 -7.67 -9.93
CA ILE A 360 23.97 -7.92 -9.53
C ILE A 360 24.68 -8.60 -10.70
N ASN A 361 25.83 -8.05 -11.10
CA ASN A 361 26.71 -8.65 -12.10
C ASN A 361 28.09 -8.95 -11.51
N LEU A 362 28.65 -10.08 -11.90
CA LEU A 362 29.99 -10.51 -11.56
C LEU A 362 30.75 -10.70 -12.88
N ASP A 363 31.81 -9.93 -13.05
CA ASP A 363 32.69 -10.03 -14.21
C ASP A 363 34.01 -10.70 -13.83
N ASN A 364 34.59 -11.44 -14.79
CA ASN A 364 35.91 -12.06 -14.71
C ASN A 364 36.06 -13.20 -13.67
N VAL A 365 35.19 -14.21 -13.73
CA VAL A 365 35.39 -15.46 -12.97
C VAL A 365 36.53 -16.28 -13.59
N TYR A 366 37.67 -16.35 -12.89
CA TYR A 366 38.82 -17.13 -13.35
C TYR A 366 38.66 -18.61 -13.03
N ARG A 367 38.88 -19.44 -14.04
CA ARG A 367 38.76 -20.89 -13.98
C ARG A 367 40.10 -21.48 -13.60
N ASN A 368 40.19 -22.21 -12.49
CA ASN A 368 41.33 -23.12 -12.31
C ASN A 368 41.08 -24.36 -13.19
N SER A 369 41.98 -24.62 -14.14
CA SER A 369 41.82 -25.62 -15.21
C SER A 369 41.95 -27.07 -14.76
N SER A 370 42.19 -27.33 -13.48
CA SER A 370 42.62 -28.65 -12.98
C SER A 370 41.59 -29.40 -12.12
N GLY A 371 40.32 -28.98 -12.07
CA GLY A 371 39.29 -29.62 -11.23
C GLY A 371 38.03 -29.97 -12.01
N GLY A 372 37.76 -31.25 -12.20
CA GLY A 372 36.49 -31.77 -12.71
C GLY A 372 35.44 -31.78 -11.60
N GLY A 373 34.47 -30.87 -11.68
CA GLY A 373 33.35 -30.77 -10.74
C GLY A 373 32.26 -29.88 -11.33
N VAL A 374 31.00 -30.09 -10.91
CA VAL A 374 29.87 -29.23 -11.31
C VAL A 374 30.09 -27.86 -10.70
N ARG A 375 30.15 -26.82 -11.55
CA ARG A 375 30.29 -25.43 -11.13
C ARG A 375 28.93 -24.76 -11.22
N SER A 376 28.55 -24.05 -10.18
CA SER A 376 27.30 -23.30 -10.16
C SER A 376 27.45 -21.95 -9.49
N VAL A 377 26.57 -21.03 -9.86
CA VAL A 377 26.40 -19.75 -9.20
C VAL A 377 25.01 -19.72 -8.59
N THR A 378 24.93 -19.35 -7.33
CA THR A 378 23.69 -19.18 -6.59
C THR A 378 23.50 -17.70 -6.31
N ALA A 379 22.32 -17.18 -6.64
CA ALA A 379 21.88 -15.89 -6.14
C ALA A 379 20.81 -16.10 -5.07
N LYS A 380 20.90 -15.34 -4.00
CA LYS A 380 19.97 -15.32 -2.89
C LYS A 380 19.58 -13.86 -2.62
N TYR A 381 18.28 -13.59 -2.58
CA TYR A 381 17.74 -12.28 -2.23
C TYR A 381 16.89 -12.42 -0.98
N SER A 382 17.24 -11.66 0.07
CA SER A 382 16.44 -11.48 1.27
C SER A 382 15.81 -10.10 1.22
N PHE A 383 14.51 -9.99 1.40
CA PHE A 383 13.79 -8.72 1.23
C PHE A 383 12.48 -8.72 2.02
N ASP A 384 11.97 -7.53 2.30
CA ASP A 384 10.67 -7.36 2.93
C ASP A 384 9.64 -6.91 1.88
N VAL A 385 8.38 -7.30 2.04
CA VAL A 385 7.27 -6.79 1.25
C VAL A 385 6.26 -6.11 2.16
N GLY A 386 5.86 -4.91 1.78
CA GLY A 386 4.81 -4.16 2.45
C GLY A 386 4.02 -3.34 1.44
N TYR A 387 2.99 -2.66 1.91
CA TYR A 387 2.19 -1.78 1.08
C TYR A 387 2.96 -0.51 0.70
N GLN A 388 2.69 0.01 -0.50
CA GLN A 388 3.26 1.25 -0.99
C GLN A 388 2.68 2.43 -0.20
N GLY A 389 3.51 3.41 0.16
CA GLY A 389 3.08 4.62 0.87
C GLY A 389 2.69 4.41 2.34
N ALA A 390 2.49 3.17 2.77
CA ALA A 390 2.15 2.85 4.15
C ALA A 390 3.40 2.68 5.03
N SER A 391 3.34 3.21 6.26
CA SER A 391 4.33 2.91 7.31
C SER A 391 4.08 1.57 8.01
N GLY A 392 3.13 0.78 7.51
CA GLY A 392 2.69 -0.47 8.10
C GLY A 392 3.78 -1.55 8.15
N PRO A 393 3.53 -2.60 8.94
CA PRO A 393 4.46 -3.71 9.08
C PRO A 393 4.64 -4.47 7.75
N ARG A 394 5.72 -5.25 7.67
CA ARG A 394 6.20 -5.86 6.42
C ARG A 394 6.52 -7.32 6.66
N GLU A 395 6.29 -8.13 5.65
CA GLU A 395 6.59 -9.57 5.69
C GLU A 395 7.95 -9.84 5.02
N SER A 396 8.82 -10.57 5.72
CA SER A 396 10.17 -10.91 5.22
C SER A 396 10.16 -12.18 4.38
N PHE A 397 10.90 -12.14 3.26
CA PHE A 397 11.01 -13.24 2.31
C PHE A 397 12.46 -13.52 1.91
N VAL A 398 12.67 -14.76 1.45
CA VAL A 398 13.92 -15.19 0.82
C VAL A 398 13.61 -15.88 -0.51
N MET A 399 14.37 -15.55 -1.55
CA MET A 399 14.35 -16.23 -2.85
C MET A 399 15.77 -16.66 -3.22
N THR A 400 15.90 -17.89 -3.72
CA THR A 400 17.18 -18.46 -4.14
C THR A 400 17.04 -19.08 -5.52
N ALA A 401 18.00 -18.84 -6.41
CA ALA A 401 18.09 -19.49 -7.70
C ALA A 401 19.55 -19.85 -8.00
N THR A 402 19.74 -21.00 -8.65
CA THR A 402 21.06 -21.55 -8.97
C THR A 402 21.12 -21.95 -10.44
N THR A 403 22.21 -21.58 -11.11
CA THR A 403 22.50 -22.05 -12.47
C THR A 403 23.91 -22.61 -12.56
N ASN A 404 24.09 -23.58 -13.45
CA ASN A 404 25.39 -24.19 -13.71
C ASN A 404 26.12 -23.40 -14.80
N TYR A 405 27.44 -23.42 -14.76
CA TYR A 405 28.28 -22.85 -15.81
C TYR A 405 29.44 -23.79 -16.15
N GLN A 406 29.92 -23.68 -17.38
CA GLN A 406 31.01 -24.51 -17.93
C GLN A 406 32.26 -23.69 -18.20
#